data_AF-A0A9E4F5T3-F1
#
_entry.id   AF-A0A9E4F5T3-F1
#
_cell.length_a   1.000
_cell.length_b   1.000
_cell.length_c   1.000
_cell.angle_alpha   90.00
_cell.angle_beta   90.00
_cell.angle_gamma   90.00
#
_symmetry.space_group_name_H-M   'P 1'
#
loop_
_entity.id
_entity.type
_entity.pdbx_description
1 polymer ?
#
loop_
_entity_poly.entity_id
_entity_poly.type
_entity_poly.pdbx_seq_one_letter_code
_entity_poly.pdbx_strand_id
1 'polypeptide(L)'
;MNKTSRWTFITNHGLVLSYISHNSTSTAREIALSIGVTERTTHKIISDLEEAGYITRRKSGRRNVYSVDPNLPLRHHTKKDIIVSELLEALTSRDLHEIMELPEENGAA
;
A
#
# COMPACT_ATOMS: atom_id res chain seq x y z
N MET A 1 5.99 -21.57 -3.41
CA MET A 1 6.17 -21.09 -2.02
C MET A 1 4.82 -21.07 -1.35
N ASN A 2 4.56 -21.98 -0.41
CA ASN A 2 3.25 -22.14 0.22
C ASN A 2 2.99 -20.94 1.14
N LYS A 3 2.00 -20.10 0.80
CA LYS A 3 1.52 -19.01 1.65
C LYS A 3 0.81 -19.63 2.85
N THR A 4 1.51 -19.78 3.97
CA THR A 4 0.83 -19.74 5.26
C THR A 4 0.19 -18.34 5.34
N SER A 5 -1.14 -18.26 5.44
CA SER A 5 -1.84 -16.99 5.64
C SER A 5 -1.52 -16.47 7.04
N ARG A 6 -0.32 -15.90 7.19
CA ARG A 6 0.06 -15.12 8.36
C ARG A 6 -0.81 -13.87 8.33
N TRP A 7 -1.52 -13.61 9.42
CA TRP A 7 -2.31 -12.40 9.55
C TRP A 7 -1.40 -11.18 9.38
N THR A 8 -1.90 -10.16 8.70
CA THR A 8 -1.19 -8.90 8.47
C THR A 8 -2.09 -7.76 8.94
N PHE A 9 -1.48 -6.68 9.43
CA PHE A 9 -2.24 -5.51 9.88
C PHE A 9 -2.86 -4.73 8.71
N ILE A 10 -2.15 -4.66 7.59
CA ILE A 10 -2.54 -3.87 6.41
C ILE A 10 -3.06 -4.82 5.34
N THR A 11 -4.26 -4.52 4.83
CA THR A 11 -4.84 -5.28 3.71
C THR A 11 -4.05 -5.04 2.43
N ASN A 12 -4.18 -5.96 1.46
CA ASN A 12 -3.56 -5.76 0.15
C ASN A 12 -4.03 -4.46 -0.53
N HIS A 13 -5.27 -4.01 -0.30
CA HIS A 13 -5.75 -2.72 -0.81
C HIS A 13 -4.95 -1.54 -0.24
N GLY A 14 -4.70 -1.53 1.07
CA GLY A 14 -3.88 -0.49 1.71
C GLY A 14 -2.44 -0.50 1.19
N LEU A 15 -1.86 -1.70 1.05
CA LEU A 15 -0.50 -1.84 0.50
C LEU A 15 -0.39 -1.37 -0.96
N VAL A 16 -1.36 -1.73 -1.80
CA VAL A 16 -1.39 -1.28 -3.20
C VAL A 16 -1.60 0.22 -3.30
N LEU A 17 -2.50 0.80 -2.50
CA LEU A 17 -2.73 2.25 -2.48
C LEU A 17 -1.46 3.01 -2.09
N SER A 18 -0.76 2.54 -1.04
CA SER A 18 0.53 3.11 -0.60
C SER A 18 1.62 2.96 -1.65
N TYR A 19 1.71 1.81 -2.31
CA TYR A 19 2.68 1.63 -3.40
C TYR A 19 2.41 2.60 -4.56
N ILE A 20 1.15 2.74 -4.97
CA ILE A 20 0.74 3.63 -6.08
C ILE A 20 1.01 5.10 -5.76
N SER A 21 0.84 5.54 -4.50
CA SER A 21 1.10 6.93 -4.13
C SER A 21 2.56 7.36 -4.33
N HIS A 22 3.51 6.41 -4.34
CA HIS A 22 4.93 6.66 -4.60
C HIS A 22 5.36 6.28 -6.02
N ASN A 23 4.61 5.39 -6.68
CA ASN A 23 4.99 4.79 -7.96
C ASN A 23 3.83 4.90 -8.98
N SER A 24 3.45 6.13 -9.31
CA SER A 24 2.26 6.44 -10.11
C SER A 24 2.26 5.84 -11.52
N THR A 25 3.42 5.47 -12.06
CA THR A 25 3.55 4.92 -13.44
C THR A 25 3.81 3.42 -13.49
N SER A 26 3.74 2.74 -12.34
CA SER A 26 3.98 1.29 -12.27
C SER A 26 2.88 0.48 -12.92
N THR A 27 3.27 -0.60 -13.56
CA THR A 27 2.37 -1.61 -14.14
C THR A 27 1.76 -2.49 -13.04
N ALA A 28 0.62 -3.12 -13.33
CA ALA A 28 0.01 -4.08 -12.41
C ALA A 28 0.96 -5.24 -12.05
N ARG A 29 1.83 -5.63 -12.98
CA ARG A 29 2.89 -6.62 -12.74
C ARG A 29 3.93 -6.15 -11.72
N GLU A 30 4.45 -4.92 -11.86
CA GLU A 30 5.43 -4.34 -10.93
C GLU A 30 4.83 -4.23 -9.52
N ILE A 31 3.58 -3.74 -9.42
CA ILE A 31 2.83 -3.66 -8.16
C ILE A 31 2.66 -5.06 -7.54
N ALA A 32 2.24 -6.05 -8.32
CA ALA A 32 2.02 -7.42 -7.85
C ALA A 32 3.30 -8.04 -7.25
N LEU A 33 4.42 -7.84 -7.93
CA LEU A 33 5.74 -8.31 -7.47
C LEU A 33 6.16 -7.63 -6.17
N SER A 34 5.97 -6.31 -6.06
CA SER A 34 6.33 -5.57 -4.84
C SER A 34 5.47 -5.96 -3.64
N ILE A 35 4.18 -6.23 -3.83
CA ILE A 35 3.25 -6.56 -2.74
C ILE A 35 3.24 -8.07 -2.42
N GLY A 36 3.74 -8.92 -3.32
CA GLY A 36 3.72 -10.37 -3.15
C GLY A 36 2.33 -10.99 -3.37
N VAL A 37 1.56 -10.45 -4.31
CA VAL A 37 0.25 -10.97 -4.74
C VAL A 37 0.28 -11.31 -6.23
N THR A 38 -0.80 -11.92 -6.74
CA THR A 38 -0.88 -12.21 -8.18
C THR A 38 -1.21 -10.95 -8.97
N GLU A 39 -0.82 -10.91 -10.24
CA GLU A 39 -1.17 -9.81 -11.15
C GLU A 39 -2.70 -9.68 -11.31
N ARG A 40 -3.43 -10.80 -11.35
CA ARG A 40 -4.90 -10.81 -11.34
C ARG A 40 -5.48 -10.17 -10.08
N THR A 41 -4.94 -10.48 -8.90
CA THR A 41 -5.34 -9.86 -7.63
C THR A 41 -5.10 -8.36 -7.67
N THR A 42 -3.95 -7.94 -8.19
CA THR A 42 -3.58 -6.54 -8.32
C THR A 42 -4.53 -5.77 -9.23
N HIS A 43 -4.87 -6.34 -10.40
CA HIS A 43 -5.86 -5.75 -11.28
C HIS A 43 -7.22 -5.56 -10.60
N LYS A 44 -7.68 -6.57 -9.85
CA LYS A 44 -8.93 -6.45 -9.09
C LYS A 44 -8.86 -5.32 -8.06
N ILE A 45 -7.77 -5.24 -7.29
CA ILE A 45 -7.58 -4.20 -6.28
C ILE A 45 -7.55 -2.80 -6.93
N ILE A 46 -6.85 -2.64 -8.05
CA ILE A 46 -6.81 -1.36 -8.79
C ILE A 46 -8.22 -0.96 -9.22
N SER A 47 -9.00 -1.89 -9.78
CA SER A 47 -10.40 -1.61 -10.15
C SER A 47 -11.25 -1.25 -8.94
N ASP A 48 -11.13 -1.98 -7.82
CA ASP A 48 -11.87 -1.69 -6.59
C ASP A 48 -11.52 -0.28 -6.06
N LEU A 49 -10.24 0.11 -6.09
CA LEU A 49 -9.78 1.44 -5.66
C LEU A 49 -10.25 2.55 -6.61
N GLU A 50 -10.31 2.28 -7.91
CA GLU A 50 -10.78 3.23 -8.93
C GLU A 50 -12.29 3.45 -8.83
N GLU A 51 -13.08 2.37 -8.74
CA GLU A 51 -14.53 2.43 -8.51
C GLU A 51 -14.85 3.13 -7.19
N ALA A 52 -13.97 2.96 -6.21
CA ALA A 52 -14.08 3.61 -4.91
C ALA A 52 -13.74 5.11 -4.90
N GLY A 53 -13.14 5.63 -5.97
CA GLY A 53 -12.65 7.01 -6.07
C GLY A 53 -11.28 7.27 -5.44
N TYR A 54 -10.65 6.26 -4.81
CA TYR A 54 -9.33 6.44 -4.17
C TYR A 54 -8.20 6.66 -5.15
N ILE A 55 -8.33 6.12 -6.36
CA ILE A 55 -7.40 6.38 -7.45
C ILE A 55 -8.14 6.77 -8.71
N THR A 56 -7.48 7.54 -9.55
CA THR A 56 -7.85 7.72 -10.96
C THR A 56 -6.75 7.15 -11.84
N ARG A 57 -7.14 6.61 -13.00
CA ARG A 57 -6.20 6.07 -13.99
C ARG A 57 -6.30 6.86 -15.29
N ARG A 58 -5.15 7.32 -15.79
CA ARG A 58 -5.04 7.95 -17.11
C ARG A 58 -4.05 7.17 -17.96
N LYS A 59 -4.36 6.98 -19.24
CA LYS A 59 -3.45 6.33 -20.18
C LYS A 59 -2.44 7.34 -20.71
N SER A 60 -1.16 7.04 -20.55
CA SER A 60 -0.04 7.81 -21.13
C SER A 60 0.77 6.88 -22.03
N GLY A 61 0.44 6.89 -23.33
CA GLY A 61 1.02 5.99 -24.32
C GLY A 61 0.74 4.51 -24.00
N ARG A 62 1.80 3.75 -23.72
CA ARG A 62 1.72 2.32 -23.36
C ARG A 62 1.56 2.07 -21.86
N ARG A 63 1.67 3.11 -21.02
CA ARG A 63 1.58 2.98 -19.56
C ARG A 63 0.31 3.63 -19.02
N ASN A 64 -0.09 3.17 -17.85
CA ASN A 64 -1.07 3.86 -17.02
C ASN A 64 -0.33 4.79 -16.06
N VAL A 65 -0.93 5.95 -15.81
CA VAL A 65 -0.53 6.89 -14.77
C VAL A 65 -1.68 6.96 -13.78
N TYR A 66 -1.40 6.63 -12.54
CA TYR A 66 -2.35 6.66 -11.44
C TYR A 66 -2.21 7.96 -10.65
N SER A 67 -3.31 8.44 -10.10
CA SER A 67 -3.31 9.54 -9.13
C SER A 67 -4.19 9.16 -7.97
N VAL A 68 -3.66 9.28 -6.75
CA VAL A 68 -4.38 8.98 -5.51
C VAL A 68 -5.14 10.23 -5.06
N ASP A 69 -6.35 10.06 -4.53
CA ASP A 69 -7.06 11.11 -3.79
C ASP A 69 -6.79 10.96 -2.29
N PRO A 70 -5.92 11.81 -1.71
CA PRO A 70 -5.54 11.72 -0.30
C PRO A 70 -6.63 12.22 0.66
N ASN A 71 -7.65 12.91 0.17
CA ASN A 71 -8.67 13.57 1.01
C ASN A 71 -9.87 12.66 1.29
N LEU A 72 -9.94 11.48 0.67
CA LEU A 72 -11.01 10.55 0.93
C LEU A 72 -10.85 9.88 2.30
N PRO A 73 -11.95 9.65 3.05
CA PRO A 73 -11.91 8.96 4.32
C PRO A 73 -11.63 7.47 4.15
N LEU A 74 -11.11 6.82 5.19
CA LEU A 74 -11.00 5.37 5.22
C LEU A 74 -12.38 4.69 5.22
N ARG A 75 -12.52 3.60 4.46
CA ARG A 75 -13.79 2.87 4.25
C ARG A 75 -14.35 2.13 5.47
N HIS A 76 -13.75 2.26 6.64
CA HIS A 76 -14.21 1.59 7.85
C HIS A 76 -15.14 2.50 8.66
N HIS A 77 -16.32 2.01 9.03
CA HIS A 77 -17.37 2.80 9.69
C HIS A 77 -16.92 3.45 11.01
N THR A 78 -15.94 2.87 11.71
CA THR A 78 -15.37 3.41 12.96
C THR A 78 -14.19 4.37 12.75
N LYS A 79 -13.73 4.58 11.51
CA LYS A 79 -12.51 5.37 11.19
C LYS A 79 -12.77 6.41 10.10
N LYS A 80 -14.00 6.93 10.02
CA LYS A 80 -14.39 7.93 9.02
C LYS A 80 -13.65 9.27 9.17
N ASP A 81 -13.11 9.53 10.37
CA ASP A 81 -12.37 10.76 10.66
C ASP A 81 -10.92 10.70 10.18
N ILE A 82 -10.44 9.52 9.74
CA ILE A 82 -9.10 9.33 9.20
C ILE A 82 -9.16 9.40 7.68
N ILE A 83 -8.38 10.31 7.11
CA ILE A 83 -8.21 10.45 5.66
C ILE A 83 -7.08 9.57 5.13
N VAL A 84 -7.10 9.29 3.83
CA VAL A 84 -6.10 8.46 3.17
C VAL A 84 -4.68 9.00 3.35
N SER A 85 -4.47 10.31 3.32
CA SER A 85 -3.15 10.91 3.58
C SER A 85 -2.54 10.49 4.92
N GLU A 86 -3.31 10.50 6.01
CA GLU A 86 -2.80 10.07 7.34
C GLU A 86 -2.36 8.61 7.33
N LEU A 87 -3.11 7.74 6.66
CA LEU A 87 -2.70 6.34 6.46
C LEU A 87 -1.41 6.26 5.65
N LEU A 88 -1.32 7.01 4.54
CA LEU A 88 -0.15 6.99 3.68
C LEU A 88 1.10 7.51 4.40
N GLU A 89 0.97 8.57 5.20
CA GLU A 89 2.05 9.09 6.05
C GLU A 89 2.53 8.04 7.07
N ALA A 90 1.60 7.33 7.71
CA ALA A 90 1.94 6.25 8.64
C ALA A 90 2.66 5.07 7.94
N LEU A 91 2.35 4.80 6.68
CA LEU A 91 2.97 3.73 5.89
C LEU A 91 4.27 4.15 5.19
N THR A 92 4.63 5.43 5.23
CA THR A 92 5.80 6.01 4.54
C THR A 92 6.86 6.54 5.48
N SER A 93 6.58 6.57 6.79
CA SER A 93 7.56 6.90 7.80
C SER A 93 8.76 5.96 7.70
N ARG A 94 9.93 6.59 7.55
CA ARG A 94 11.23 6.03 7.17
C ARG A 94 11.60 4.80 8.00
N ASP A 95 12.18 3.83 7.30
CA ASP A 95 12.99 2.72 7.80
C ASP A 95 12.58 2.13 9.17
N LEU A 96 11.78 1.07 9.14
CA LEU A 96 11.72 0.09 10.25
C LEU A 96 13.09 -0.50 10.61
N HIS A 97 14.12 -0.28 9.77
CA HIS A 97 15.50 -0.67 10.05
C HIS A 97 16.15 0.13 11.19
N GLU A 98 15.72 1.37 11.45
CA GLU A 98 16.28 2.20 12.53
C GLU A 98 15.68 1.85 13.92
N ILE A 99 14.49 1.23 13.94
CA ILE A 99 13.78 0.82 15.17
C ILE A 99 14.20 -0.61 15.60
N MET A 100 14.70 -1.43 14.68
CA MET A 100 15.09 -2.82 14.95
C MET A 100 16.58 -3.02 15.29
N GLU A 101 17.42 -2.00 15.16
CA GLU A 101 18.78 -1.98 15.73
C GLU A 101 18.74 -1.54 17.20
N LEU A 102 18.12 -2.35 18.05
CA LEU A 102 18.47 -2.31 19.47
C LEU A 102 19.85 -2.97 19.61
N PRO A 103 20.84 -2.34 20.25
CA PRO A 103 22.02 -3.08 20.67
C PRO A 103 21.52 -4.16 21.62
N GLU A 104 21.85 -5.42 21.35
CA GLU A 104 21.87 -6.46 22.37
C GLU A 104 22.55 -5.84 23.59
N GLU A 105 21.80 -5.59 24.66
CA GLU A 105 22.38 -5.11 25.90
C GLU A 105 23.40 -6.13 26.35
N ASN A 106 24.66 -5.77 26.13
CA ASN A 106 25.78 -6.41 26.75
C ASN A 106 25.76 -5.97 28.23
N GLY A 107 25.04 -6.74 29.05
CA GLY A 107 25.01 -6.62 30.50
C GLY A 107 24.86 -8.02 31.10
N ALA A 108 25.95 -8.78 31.17
CA ALA A 108 26.79 -8.86 32.37
C ALA A 108 26.06 -9.43 33.60
N ALA A 109 26.17 -10.75 33.78
CA ALA A 109 26.56 -11.41 35.03
C ALA A 109 26.91 -12.88 34.76
#